data_AF-A0A813HQU1-F1
#
_entry.id   AF-A0A813HQU1-F1
#
_cell.length_a   1.000
_cell.length_b   1.000
_cell.length_c   1.000
_cell.angle_alpha   90.00
_cell.angle_beta   90.00
_cell.angle_gamma   90.00
#
_symmetry.space_group_name_H-M   'P 1'
#
loop_
_entity.id
_entity.type
_entity.pdbx_description
1 polymer ?
#
loop_
_entity_poly.entity_id
_entity_poly.type
_entity_poly.pdbx_seq_one_letter_code
_entity_poly.pdbx_strand_id
1 'polypeptide(L)'
;VDVALGRAFCQEFAETKMKATEFSLPCSFSESKNPPEEIRGLALNAAAPNVGFLTLTLSDQHVVGASQERLLALAGPVMTFRNFFNFHLKNTKSFLHSRLRKRLDSWQQQLNRARRKRAQEKRRLISGKEFVPPSRVGAA
;
A
#
# COMPACT_ATOMS: atom_id res chain seq x y z
N VAL A 1 -3.25 6.31 7.84
CA VAL A 1 -2.92 5.14 6.99
C VAL A 1 -1.55 5.30 6.37
N ASP A 2 -1.30 6.38 5.63
CA ASP A 2 -0.05 6.57 4.88
C ASP A 2 1.19 6.62 5.80
N VAL A 3 1.08 7.21 7.00
CA VAL A 3 2.15 7.22 8.02
C VAL A 3 2.49 5.82 8.52
N ALA A 4 1.48 4.98 8.77
CA ALA A 4 1.69 3.62 9.25
C ALA A 4 2.33 2.75 8.16
N LEU A 5 1.88 2.90 6.91
CA LEU A 5 2.47 2.22 5.77
C LEU A 5 3.90 2.70 5.51
N GLY A 6 4.15 4.01 5.64
CA GLY A 6 5.49 4.59 5.51
C GLY A 6 6.45 4.10 6.59
N ARG A 7 5.99 4.01 7.85
CA ARG A 7 6.78 3.44 8.95
C ARG A 7 7.14 1.98 8.68
N ALA A 8 6.17 1.16 8.28
CA ALA A 8 6.43 -0.24 7.92
C ALA A 8 7.45 -0.33 6.78
N PHE A 9 7.33 0.52 5.76
CA PHE A 9 8.27 0.56 4.64
C PHE A 9 9.69 0.94 5.09
N CYS A 10 9.83 1.94 5.96
CA CYS A 10 11.12 2.35 6.49
C CYS A 10 11.75 1.29 7.40
N GLN A 11 10.94 0.57 8.19
CA GLN A 11 11.41 -0.56 9.00
C GLN A 11 11.96 -1.68 8.11
N GLU A 12 11.22 -2.08 7.08
CA GLU A 12 11.71 -3.06 6.09
C GLU A 12 13.00 -2.59 5.41
N PHE A 13 13.11 -1.30 5.06
CA PHE A 13 14.35 -0.73 4.49
C PHE A 13 15.55 -0.81 5.44
N ALA A 14 15.34 -0.61 6.74
CA ALA A 14 16.40 -0.68 7.75
C ALA A 14 16.77 -2.14 8.10
N GLU A 15 15.79 -3.04 8.10
CA GLU A 15 15.97 -4.46 8.44
C GLU A 15 16.49 -5.29 7.25
N THR A 16 16.26 -4.83 6.02
CA THR A 16 16.77 -5.49 4.82
C THR A 16 18.29 -5.38 4.81
N LYS A 17 18.94 -6.40 5.39
CA LYS A 17 20.35 -6.68 5.21
C LYS A 17 20.54 -7.15 3.78
N MET A 18 20.65 -6.20 2.86
CA MET A 18 21.19 -6.51 1.54
C MET A 18 22.52 -7.23 1.77
N LYS A 19 22.74 -8.33 1.06
CA LYS A 19 24.10 -8.86 0.93
C LYS A 19 24.97 -7.67 0.55
N ALA A 20 26.10 -7.47 1.23
CA ALA A 20 27.01 -6.37 0.99
C ALA A 20 27.52 -6.46 -0.46
N THR A 21 26.73 -5.94 -1.38
CA THR A 21 27.10 -5.65 -2.76
C THR A 21 27.72 -4.27 -2.75
N GLU A 22 28.62 -4.01 -3.69
CA GLU A 22 29.39 -2.76 -3.78
C GLU A 22 28.54 -1.48 -3.92
N PHE A 23 27.22 -1.63 -4.11
CA PHE A 23 26.25 -0.55 -4.33
C PHE A 23 25.25 -0.36 -3.17
N SER A 24 25.28 -1.21 -2.13
CA SER A 24 24.31 -1.15 -1.05
C SER A 24 24.74 -0.18 0.06
N LEU A 25 23.96 0.88 0.27
CA LEU A 25 24.15 1.76 1.42
C LEU A 25 23.45 1.20 2.66
N PRO A 26 24.16 1.02 3.79
CA PRO A 26 23.53 0.76 5.06
C PRO A 26 22.49 1.84 5.38
N CYS A 27 21.32 1.40 5.84
CA CYS A 27 20.20 2.27 6.14
C CYS A 27 19.74 2.03 7.58
N SER A 28 19.40 3.10 8.29
CA SER A 28 18.75 3.04 9.60
C SER A 28 17.53 3.93 9.63
N PHE A 29 16.54 3.53 10.43
CA PHE A 29 15.30 4.28 10.62
C PHE A 29 15.14 4.65 12.10
N SER A 30 14.85 5.92 12.35
CA SER A 30 14.61 6.47 13.68
C SER A 30 13.28 7.23 13.70
N GLU A 31 12.51 7.05 14.77
CA GLU A 31 11.24 7.75 14.93
C GLU A 31 11.45 9.19 15.43
N SER A 32 10.46 10.07 15.20
CA SER A 32 10.50 11.47 15.65
C SER A 32 10.79 11.65 17.15
N LYS A 33 10.39 10.70 18.00
CA LYS A 33 10.67 10.74 19.45
C LYS A 33 12.15 10.60 19.79
N ASN A 34 12.90 9.88 18.96
CA ASN A 34 14.32 9.59 19.15
C ASN A 34 15.05 9.96 17.85
N PRO A 35 15.17 11.26 17.52
CA PRO A 35 15.90 11.69 16.34
C PRO A 35 17.38 11.28 16.44
N PRO A 36 18.05 11.00 15.31
CA PRO A 36 19.49 10.79 15.27
C PRO A 36 20.24 11.94 15.95
N GLU A 37 21.33 11.62 16.66
CA GLU A 37 22.03 12.61 17.49
C GLU A 37 22.68 13.73 16.65
N GLU A 38 23.06 13.39 15.41
CA GLU A 38 23.68 14.29 14.45
C GLU A 38 22.78 15.48 14.10
N ILE A 39 21.46 15.34 14.25
CA ILE A 39 20.49 16.37 13.89
C ILE A 39 19.84 17.06 15.10
N ARG A 40 20.21 16.69 16.33
CA ARG A 40 19.56 17.17 17.57
C ARG A 40 19.71 18.67 17.83
N GLY A 41 20.72 19.31 17.23
CA GLY A 41 20.97 20.76 17.32
C GLY A 41 20.38 21.57 16.16
N LEU A 42 19.78 20.93 15.17
CA LEU A 42 19.13 21.63 14.05
C LEU A 42 17.72 22.05 14.45
N ALA A 43 17.28 23.23 14.00
CA ALA A 43 15.90 23.71 14.15
C ALA A 43 14.93 22.94 13.22
N LEU A 44 14.95 21.61 13.34
CA LEU A 44 14.00 20.74 12.68
C LEU A 44 12.76 20.65 13.56
N ASN A 45 11.59 20.62 12.94
CA ASN A 45 10.33 20.29 13.62
C ASN A 45 10.30 18.79 14.00
N ALA A 46 11.32 18.33 14.72
CA ALA A 46 11.48 16.95 15.17
C ALA A 46 10.35 16.52 16.10
N ALA A 47 9.66 17.48 16.74
CA ALA A 47 8.47 17.27 17.56
C ALA A 47 7.16 17.16 16.77
N ALA A 48 7.17 17.31 15.43
CA ALA A 48 5.96 17.22 14.65
C ALA A 48 5.40 15.79 14.61
N PRO A 49 4.09 15.61 14.81
CA PRO A 49 3.48 14.29 14.70
C PRO A 49 3.62 13.78 13.27
N ASN A 50 3.98 12.50 13.13
CA ASN A 50 4.16 11.78 11.85
C ASN A 50 5.47 12.04 11.09
N VAL A 51 6.51 12.51 11.78
CA VAL A 51 7.86 12.61 11.19
C VAL A 51 8.70 11.38 11.57
N GLY A 52 9.56 10.95 10.66
CA GLY A 52 10.56 9.90 10.89
C GLY A 52 11.81 10.20 10.08
N PHE A 53 12.94 9.70 10.55
CA PHE A 53 14.25 9.95 9.97
C PHE A 53 14.79 8.65 9.38
N LEU A 54 15.13 8.69 8.09
CA LEU A 54 15.81 7.62 7.40
C LEU A 54 17.24 8.08 7.13
N THR A 55 18.22 7.36 7.66
CA THR A 55 19.64 7.69 7.54
C THR A 55 20.31 6.68 6.61
N LEU A 56 20.92 7.18 5.54
CA LEU A 56 21.75 6.39 4.63
C LEU A 56 23.22 6.69 4.95
N THR A 57 23.97 5.66 5.36
CA THR A 57 25.37 5.82 5.74
C THR A 57 26.28 5.59 4.54
N LEU A 58 27.06 6.61 4.19
CA LEU A 58 28.15 6.51 3.23
C LEU A 58 29.45 6.23 3.97
N SER A 59 30.26 5.34 3.41
CA SER A 59 31.59 5.00 3.92
C SER A 59 32.61 5.05 2.79
N ASP A 60 33.91 5.09 3.14
CA ASP A 60 35.01 5.20 2.18
C ASP A 60 34.97 4.12 1.10
N GLN A 61 34.48 2.92 1.43
CA GLN A 61 34.32 1.80 0.48
C GLN A 61 33.37 2.12 -0.69
N HIS A 62 32.49 3.11 -0.53
CA HIS A 62 31.54 3.54 -1.55
C HIS A 62 32.10 4.65 -2.45
N VAL A 63 33.09 5.41 -1.98
CA VAL A 63 33.52 6.67 -2.60
C VAL A 63 34.99 6.65 -3.01
N VAL A 64 35.88 6.16 -2.15
CA VAL A 64 37.32 6.17 -2.37
C VAL A 64 37.68 5.15 -3.46
N GLY A 65 38.31 5.64 -4.53
CA GLY A 65 38.69 4.83 -5.68
C GLY A 65 37.52 4.42 -6.59
N ALA A 66 36.30 4.92 -6.34
CA ALA A 66 35.15 4.67 -7.21
C ALA A 66 35.29 5.44 -8.54
N SER A 67 34.93 4.78 -9.65
CA SER A 67 34.83 5.46 -10.95
C SER A 67 33.75 6.54 -10.93
N GLN A 68 33.86 7.54 -11.81
CA GLN A 68 32.83 8.57 -11.95
C GLN A 68 31.45 7.97 -12.26
N GLU A 69 31.40 6.94 -13.10
CA GLU A 69 30.17 6.21 -13.41
C GLU A 69 29.55 5.57 -12.15
N ARG A 70 30.38 4.97 -11.28
CA ARG A 70 29.92 4.36 -10.02
C ARG A 70 29.35 5.41 -9.07
N LEU A 71 30.00 6.57 -8.96
CA LEU A 71 29.50 7.68 -8.13
C LEU A 71 28.15 8.20 -8.65
N LEU A 72 27.99 8.32 -9.97
CA LEU A 72 26.73 8.73 -10.59
C LEU A 72 25.61 7.71 -10.36
N ALA A 73 25.93 6.42 -10.49
CA ALA A 73 25.00 5.32 -10.22
C ALA A 73 24.53 5.29 -8.76
N LEU A 74 25.36 5.75 -7.82
CA LEU A 74 25.01 5.89 -6.41
C LEU A 74 24.20 7.16 -6.13
N ALA A 75 24.65 8.29 -6.67
CA ALA A 75 24.07 9.61 -6.40
C ALA A 75 22.65 9.76 -6.96
N GLY A 76 22.39 9.26 -8.17
CA GLY A 76 21.07 9.38 -8.82
C GLY A 76 19.91 8.84 -7.97
N PRO A 77 19.99 7.58 -7.51
CA PRO A 77 18.97 7.00 -6.61
C PRO A 77 18.85 7.74 -5.28
N VAL A 78 19.96 8.12 -4.64
CA VAL A 78 19.93 8.84 -3.35
C VAL A 78 19.21 10.18 -3.50
N MET A 79 19.52 10.94 -4.55
CA MET A 79 18.89 12.25 -4.81
C MET A 79 17.40 12.14 -5.14
N THR A 80 16.97 11.04 -5.76
CA THR A 80 15.57 10.82 -6.17
C THR A 80 14.78 9.96 -5.19
N PHE A 81 15.41 9.49 -4.11
CA PHE A 81 14.85 8.53 -3.16
C PHE A 81 13.49 8.97 -2.60
N ARG A 82 13.33 10.25 -2.28
CA ARG A 82 12.05 10.78 -1.76
C ARG A 82 10.89 10.58 -2.75
N ASN A 83 11.13 10.78 -4.04
CA ASN A 83 10.11 10.61 -5.06
C ASN A 83 9.80 9.12 -5.26
N PHE A 84 10.85 8.30 -5.30
CA PHE A 84 10.73 6.84 -5.32
C PHE A 84 9.88 6.32 -4.15
N PHE A 85 10.21 6.73 -2.93
CA PHE A 85 9.51 6.33 -1.71
C PHE A 85 8.02 6.69 -1.75
N ASN A 86 7.71 7.96 -2.06
CA ASN A 86 6.31 8.41 -2.09
C ASN A 86 5.50 7.76 -3.23
N PHE A 87 6.13 7.48 -4.36
CA PHE A 87 5.50 6.75 -5.46
C PHE A 87 5.15 5.32 -5.04
N HIS A 88 6.08 4.59 -4.41
CA HIS A 88 5.83 3.23 -3.94
C HIS A 88 4.82 3.16 -2.79
N LEU A 89 4.76 4.19 -1.93
CA LEU A 89 3.75 4.30 -0.89
C LEU A 89 2.33 4.39 -1.49
N LYS A 90 2.16 5.25 -2.49
CA LYS A 90 0.89 5.41 -3.23
C LYS A 90 0.51 4.14 -3.97
N ASN A 91 1.47 3.48 -4.62
CA ASN A 91 1.22 2.23 -5.34
C ASN A 91 0.80 1.10 -4.42
N THR A 92 1.46 0.95 -3.26
CA THR A 92 1.11 -0.06 -2.27
C THR A 92 -0.31 0.16 -1.74
N LYS A 93 -0.70 1.41 -1.49
CA LYS A 93 -2.09 1.76 -1.14
C LYS A 93 -3.08 1.35 -2.21
N SER A 94 -2.83 1.70 -3.47
CA SER A 94 -3.68 1.31 -4.61
C SER A 94 -3.76 -0.20 -4.80
N PHE A 95 -2.65 -0.91 -4.60
CA PHE A 95 -2.57 -2.36 -4.64
C PHE A 95 -3.42 -3.01 -3.56
N LEU A 96 -3.31 -2.54 -2.30
CA LEU A 96 -4.14 -3.01 -1.20
C LEU A 96 -5.64 -2.78 -1.49
N HIS A 97 -6.01 -1.61 -2.01
CA HIS A 97 -7.39 -1.35 -2.44
C HIS A 97 -7.87 -2.30 -3.53
N SER A 98 -7.01 -2.67 -4.48
CA SER A 98 -7.34 -3.65 -5.52
C SER A 98 -7.60 -5.04 -4.92
N ARG A 99 -6.76 -5.49 -3.98
CA ARG A 99 -6.95 -6.78 -3.28
C ARG A 99 -8.21 -6.80 -2.42
N LEU A 100 -8.48 -5.71 -1.70
CA LEU A 100 -9.68 -5.57 -0.88
C LEU A 100 -10.94 -5.65 -1.75
N ARG A 101 -10.98 -4.96 -2.90
CA ARG A 101 -12.09 -5.05 -3.85
C ARG A 101 -12.33 -6.47 -4.34
N LYS A 102 -11.28 -7.16 -4.81
CA LYS A 102 -11.39 -8.57 -5.25
C LYS A 102 -11.95 -9.49 -4.15
N ARG A 103 -11.55 -9.26 -2.90
CA ARG A 103 -12.05 -10.04 -1.75
C ARG A 103 -13.51 -9.71 -1.43
N LEU A 104 -13.88 -8.43 -1.47
CA LEU A 104 -15.27 -7.97 -1.28
C LEU A 104 -16.19 -8.53 -2.37
N ASP A 105 -15.74 -8.55 -3.63
CA ASP A 105 -16.51 -9.14 -4.74
C ASP A 105 -16.80 -10.63 -4.50
N SER A 106 -15.80 -11.37 -4.01
CA SER A 106 -15.96 -12.78 -3.63
C SER A 106 -16.98 -12.96 -2.51
N TRP A 107 -16.92 -12.14 -1.45
CA TRP A 107 -17.89 -12.18 -0.35
C TRP A 107 -19.30 -11.80 -0.82
N GLN A 108 -19.43 -10.80 -1.69
CA GLN A 108 -20.70 -10.41 -2.26
C GLN A 108 -21.34 -11.54 -3.06
N GLN A 109 -20.55 -12.29 -3.83
CA GLN A 109 -21.04 -13.48 -4.55
C GLN A 109 -21.53 -14.56 -3.58
N GLN A 110 -20.79 -14.82 -2.50
CA GLN A 110 -21.21 -15.78 -1.47
C GLN A 110 -22.50 -15.35 -0.77
N LEU A 111 -22.62 -14.06 -0.41
CA LEU A 111 -23.83 -13.49 0.18
C LEU A 111 -25.03 -13.59 -0.77
N ASN A 112 -24.84 -13.28 -2.06
CA ASN A 112 -25.90 -13.38 -3.05
C ASN A 112 -26.36 -14.83 -3.25
N ARG A 113 -25.47 -15.82 -3.14
CA ARG A 113 -25.82 -17.25 -3.15
C ARG A 113 -26.55 -17.67 -1.88
N ALA A 114 -26.16 -17.13 -0.73
CA ALA A 114 -26.77 -17.44 0.56
C ALA A 114 -28.15 -16.79 0.75
N ARG A 115 -28.48 -15.73 -0.01
CA ARG A 115 -29.83 -15.15 -0.03
C ARG A 115 -30.81 -16.19 -0.56
N ARG A 116 -31.59 -16.78 0.36
CA ARG A 116 -32.78 -17.56 0.01
C ARG A 116 -33.66 -16.67 -0.88
N LYS A 117 -33.93 -17.10 -2.11
CA LYS A 117 -35.03 -16.49 -2.88
C LYS A 117 -36.25 -16.63 -1.99
N ARG A 118 -36.90 -15.52 -1.59
CA ARG A 118 -38.27 -15.59 -1.07
C ARG A 118 -39.01 -16.42 -2.10
N ALA A 119 -39.50 -17.59 -1.71
CA ALA A 119 -40.40 -18.35 -2.57
C ALA A 119 -41.42 -17.33 -3.06
N GLN A 120 -41.56 -17.18 -4.38
CA GLN A 120 -42.69 -16.43 -4.90
C GLN A 120 -43.90 -17.09 -4.26
N GLU A 121 -44.53 -16.37 -3.35
CA GLU A 121 -45.73 -16.84 -2.69
C GLU A 121 -46.70 -17.10 -3.82
N LYS A 122 -46.97 -18.39 -4.10
CA LYS A 122 -47.84 -18.79 -5.19
C LYS A 122 -49.16 -18.09 -4.92
N ARG A 123 -49.45 -17.02 -5.68
CA ARG A 123 -50.73 -16.33 -5.59
C ARG A 123 -51.77 -17.34 -6.08
N ARG A 124 -52.47 -17.95 -5.14
CA ARG A 124 -53.59 -18.84 -5.45
C ARG A 124 -54.85 -18.00 -5.54
N LEU A 125 -55.67 -18.27 -6.54
CA LEU A 125 -57.03 -17.77 -6.60
C LEU A 125 -57.84 -18.39 -5.45
N ILE A 126 -58.95 -17.75 -5.06
CA ILE A 126 -59.90 -18.29 -4.07
C ILE A 126 -60.36 -19.72 -4.45
N SER A 127 -60.35 -20.06 -5.76
CA SER A 127 -60.66 -21.40 -6.27
C SER A 127 -59.52 -22.43 -6.11
N GLY A 128 -58.43 -22.09 -5.42
CA GLY A 128 -57.26 -22.96 -5.21
C GLY A 128 -56.33 -23.14 -6.42
N LYS A 129 -56.67 -22.60 -7.60
CA LYS A 129 -55.84 -22.65 -8.81
C LYS A 129 -54.72 -21.60 -8.76
N GLU A 130 -53.56 -21.94 -9.34
CA GLU A 130 -52.41 -21.04 -9.44
C GLU A 130 -52.75 -19.87 -10.39
N PHE A 131 -52.53 -18.62 -9.94
CA PHE A 131 -52.79 -17.44 -10.76
C PHE A 131 -51.76 -17.35 -11.88
N VAL A 132 -52.22 -17.52 -13.12
CA VAL A 132 -51.44 -17.24 -14.33
C VAL A 132 -51.82 -15.83 -14.80
N PRO A 133 -50.89 -14.85 -14.79
CA PRO A 133 -51.17 -13.54 -15.37
C PRO A 133 -51.54 -13.72 -16.85
N PRO A 134 -52.57 -13.02 -17.37
CA PRO A 134 -52.87 -13.06 -18.79
C PRO A 134 -51.62 -12.63 -19.57
N SER A 135 -51.17 -13.46 -20.52
CA SER A 135 -50.12 -13.07 -21.45
C SER A 135 -50.58 -11.80 -22.16
N ARG A 136 -49.72 -10.77 -22.22
CA ARG A 136 -49.94 -9.65 -23.12
C ARG A 136 -49.87 -10.20 -24.53
N VAL A 137 -51.02 -10.58 -25.08
CA VAL A 137 -51.21 -10.80 -26.51
C VAL A 137 -50.79 -9.49 -27.17
N GLY A 138 -49.86 -9.60 -28.11
CA GLY A 138 -49.31 -8.46 -28.83
C GLY A 138 -50.43 -7.58 -29.39
N ALA A 139 -50.32 -6.29 -29.14
CA ALA A 139 -50.98 -5.29 -29.96
C ALA A 139 -50.33 -5.39 -31.35
N ALA A 140 -51.04 -6.03 -32.28
CA ALA A 140 -50.86 -5.82 -33.70
C ALA A 140 -51.64 -4.57 -34.10
#